data_AF-A0A7C0V529-F1
#
_entry.id   AF-A0A7C0V529-F1
#
_cell.length_a   1.000
_cell.length_b   1.000
_cell.length_c   1.000
_cell.angle_alpha   90.00
_cell.angle_beta   90.00
_cell.angle_gamma   90.00
#
_symmetry.space_group_name_H-M   'P 1'
#
loop_
_entity.id
_entity.type
_entity.pdbx_description
1 polymer ?
#
loop_
_entity_poly.entity_id
_entity_poly.type
_entity_poly.pdbx_seq_one_letter_code
_entity_poly.pdbx_strand_id
1 'polypeptide(L)'
;MQITKIISGGQTGADQAALDAAIELGIDHGGWVPKGRLTEDGPLADKYRLTETRTASYPERTERNVLDGDGTVIFSHGPLTGGSKLTAELAQKHGKPCLHIDLGRMHPLKASGKLHKWIRGNGVRILNVAGAKASKDPAIYNEVYQAIWGLFVLDTLGADPGPEAEVFRLDDLSQKISNRPETVAAAVEFLEKHLPLAHRVEISRMGRDELAEAYPGLGAWMREIFGLWQGNDALLKNIEEMLGHPIESADEATSAILAALAQRLRRTHRLRVVK
;
A
#
# COMPACT_ATOMS: atom_id res chain seq x y z
N MET A 1 -8.32 1.46 10.90
CA MET A 1 -8.34 -0.01 11.12
C MET A 1 -6.89 -0.44 11.30
N GLN A 2 -6.56 -1.70 11.57
CA GLN A 2 -5.16 -2.14 11.53
C GLN A 2 -5.08 -3.56 10.98
N ILE A 3 -4.72 -3.66 9.69
CA ILE A 3 -4.13 -4.89 9.18
C ILE A 3 -2.85 -5.14 9.97
N THR A 4 -2.77 -6.30 10.62
CA THR A 4 -1.59 -6.69 11.39
C THR A 4 -0.64 -7.54 10.56
N LYS A 5 -1.14 -8.21 9.52
CA LYS A 5 -0.34 -9.10 8.69
C LYS A 5 -0.90 -9.25 7.28
N ILE A 6 -0.02 -9.30 6.28
CA ILE A 6 -0.34 -9.69 4.91
C ILE A 6 0.27 -11.07 4.63
N ILE A 7 -0.56 -12.03 4.19
CA ILE A 7 -0.10 -13.36 3.81
C ILE A 7 -0.35 -13.62 2.34
N SER A 8 0.49 -14.45 1.72
CA SER A 8 0.31 -14.86 0.33
C SER A 8 1.01 -16.19 0.01
N GLY A 9 0.80 -16.70 -1.21
CA GLY A 9 1.37 -17.94 -1.72
C GLY A 9 2.79 -17.82 -2.29
N GLY A 10 3.33 -16.62 -2.37
CA GLY A 10 4.69 -16.33 -2.84
C GLY A 10 4.91 -16.49 -4.35
N GLN A 11 3.86 -16.75 -5.14
CA GLN A 11 3.99 -16.82 -6.60
C GLN A 11 4.42 -15.45 -7.17
N THR A 12 4.98 -15.42 -8.37
CA THR A 12 5.18 -14.15 -9.10
C THR A 12 3.84 -13.42 -9.29
N GLY A 13 3.89 -12.15 -9.69
CA GLY A 13 2.68 -11.36 -9.92
C GLY A 13 2.05 -10.91 -8.61
N ALA A 14 0.75 -11.18 -8.42
CA ALA A 14 -0.03 -10.61 -7.32
C ALA A 14 0.49 -10.99 -5.93
N ASP A 15 0.95 -12.24 -5.77
CA ASP A 15 1.39 -12.75 -4.47
C ASP A 15 2.66 -12.01 -3.99
N GLN A 16 3.69 -11.94 -4.83
CA GLN A 16 4.92 -11.20 -4.51
C GLN A 16 4.69 -9.69 -4.39
N ALA A 17 3.83 -9.08 -5.22
CA ALA A 17 3.48 -7.67 -5.09
C ALA A 17 2.93 -7.30 -3.71
N ALA A 18 2.06 -8.16 -3.16
CA ALA A 18 1.51 -7.97 -1.83
C ALA A 18 2.57 -8.10 -0.73
N LEU A 19 3.48 -9.08 -0.87
CA LEU A 19 4.57 -9.30 0.08
C LEU A 19 5.59 -8.17 0.05
N ASP A 20 5.96 -7.69 -1.14
CA ASP A 20 6.89 -6.57 -1.30
C ASP A 20 6.29 -5.28 -0.71
N ALA A 21 5.01 -4.99 -0.99
CA ALA A 21 4.32 -3.86 -0.37
C ALA A 21 4.30 -3.99 1.16
N ALA A 22 4.03 -5.18 1.71
CA ALA A 22 4.04 -5.41 3.15
C ALA A 22 5.42 -5.17 3.77
N ILE A 23 6.48 -5.67 3.14
CA ILE A 23 7.87 -5.47 3.58
C ILE A 23 8.21 -3.98 3.62
N GLU A 24 7.91 -3.25 2.55
CA GLU A 24 8.25 -1.83 2.43
C GLU A 24 7.44 -0.95 3.40
N LEU A 25 6.20 -1.32 3.65
CA LEU A 25 5.32 -0.66 4.62
C LEU A 25 5.61 -1.03 6.08
N GLY A 26 6.52 -1.97 6.33
CA GLY A 26 6.81 -2.48 7.67
C GLY A 26 5.66 -3.29 8.31
N ILE A 27 4.72 -3.78 7.50
CA ILE A 27 3.63 -4.65 7.94
C ILE A 27 4.18 -6.08 8.07
N ASP A 28 3.77 -6.83 9.10
CA ASP A 28 4.19 -8.22 9.18
C ASP A 28 3.71 -9.00 7.94
N HIS A 29 4.53 -9.91 7.46
CA HIS A 29 4.22 -10.69 6.26
C HIS A 29 4.53 -12.17 6.44
N GLY A 30 3.94 -13.00 5.60
CA GLY A 30 4.23 -14.43 5.55
C GLY A 30 3.28 -15.20 4.66
N GLY A 31 2.89 -16.39 5.11
CA GLY A 31 2.02 -17.29 4.38
C GLY A 31 2.71 -18.62 4.07
N TRP A 32 2.03 -19.43 3.27
CA TRP A 32 2.42 -20.77 2.89
C TRP A 32 2.88 -20.83 1.45
N VAL A 33 4.02 -21.46 1.22
CA VAL A 33 4.62 -21.70 -0.11
C VAL A 33 4.80 -23.21 -0.30
N PRO A 34 4.77 -23.77 -1.53
CA PRO A 34 5.03 -25.19 -1.74
C PRO A 34 6.40 -25.61 -1.18
N LYS A 35 6.54 -26.89 -0.80
CA LYS A 35 7.84 -27.48 -0.46
C LYS A 35 8.86 -27.20 -1.58
N GLY A 36 10.06 -26.75 -1.21
CA GLY A 36 11.08 -26.26 -2.14
C GLY A 36 10.89 -24.80 -2.55
N ARG A 37 10.00 -24.07 -1.86
CA ARG A 37 9.68 -22.65 -2.09
C ARG A 37 9.28 -22.36 -3.55
N LEU A 38 8.57 -23.29 -4.20
CA LEU A 38 8.38 -23.26 -5.66
C LEU A 38 7.51 -22.07 -6.12
N THR A 39 8.03 -21.36 -7.11
CA THR A 39 7.31 -20.36 -7.93
C THR A 39 7.52 -20.67 -9.41
N GLU A 40 6.95 -19.89 -10.33
CA GLU A 40 7.21 -20.07 -11.77
C GLU A 40 8.64 -19.68 -12.19
N ASP A 41 9.26 -18.73 -11.50
CA ASP A 41 10.62 -18.25 -11.78
C ASP A 41 11.68 -18.95 -10.91
N GLY A 42 11.34 -20.13 -10.38
CA GLY A 42 12.20 -20.91 -9.49
C GLY A 42 11.89 -20.71 -8.01
N PRO A 43 12.80 -21.08 -7.10
CA PRO A 43 12.58 -20.96 -5.67
C PRO A 43 12.43 -19.50 -5.21
N LEU A 44 11.45 -19.25 -4.34
CA LEU A 44 11.19 -17.93 -3.77
C LEU A 44 12.37 -17.46 -2.90
N ALA A 45 12.81 -16.22 -3.09
CA ALA A 45 13.91 -15.62 -2.35
C ALA A 45 13.72 -15.64 -0.82
N ASP A 46 14.82 -15.70 -0.07
CA ASP A 46 14.79 -15.81 1.40
C ASP A 46 14.29 -14.55 2.12
N LYS A 47 14.25 -13.40 1.43
CA LYS A 47 13.69 -12.16 1.99
C LYS A 47 12.22 -12.30 2.41
N TYR A 48 11.50 -13.25 1.81
CA TYR A 48 10.10 -13.50 2.11
C TYR A 48 9.92 -14.56 3.21
N ARG A 49 9.36 -14.15 4.36
CA ARG A 49 9.18 -14.99 5.56
C ARG A 49 7.99 -15.96 5.46
N LEU A 50 8.00 -16.84 4.46
CA LEU A 50 6.96 -17.86 4.21
C LEU A 50 7.35 -19.22 4.78
N THR A 51 6.34 -20.00 5.17
CA THR A 51 6.47 -21.37 5.67
C THR A 51 6.20 -22.36 4.55
N GLU A 52 7.07 -23.35 4.38
CA GLU A 52 6.86 -24.41 3.40
C GLU A 52 5.74 -25.36 3.83
N THR A 53 4.91 -25.77 2.87
CA THR A 53 4.00 -26.91 3.05
C THR A 53 4.77 -28.23 3.05
N ARG A 54 4.09 -29.31 3.46
CA ARG A 54 4.70 -30.65 3.49
C ARG A 54 4.99 -31.19 2.09
N THR A 55 4.21 -30.74 1.10
CA THR A 55 4.30 -31.19 -0.29
C THR A 55 4.56 -30.00 -1.24
N ALA A 56 4.95 -30.31 -2.48
CA ALA A 56 5.07 -29.33 -3.56
C ALA A 56 3.71 -28.92 -4.18
N SER A 57 2.58 -29.28 -3.55
CA SER A 57 1.24 -29.07 -4.07
C SER A 57 0.79 -27.61 -3.94
N TYR A 58 0.50 -26.97 -5.08
CA TYR A 58 -0.07 -25.62 -5.13
C TYR A 58 -1.46 -25.52 -4.47
N PRO A 59 -2.39 -26.48 -4.62
CA PRO A 59 -3.63 -26.47 -3.87
C PRO A 59 -3.43 -26.45 -2.34
N GLU A 60 -2.47 -27.21 -1.79
CA GLU A 60 -2.24 -27.28 -0.34
C GLU A 60 -1.87 -25.91 0.24
N ARG A 61 -0.90 -25.22 -0.38
CA ARG A 61 -0.49 -23.88 0.09
C ARG A 61 -1.61 -22.85 -0.07
N THR A 62 -2.44 -23.00 -1.11
CA THR A 62 -3.58 -22.10 -1.36
C THR A 62 -4.63 -22.25 -0.27
N GLU A 63 -5.00 -23.48 0.07
CA GLU A 63 -5.99 -23.76 1.11
C GLU A 63 -5.51 -23.29 2.48
N ARG A 64 -4.23 -23.50 2.82
CA ARG A 64 -3.65 -23.01 4.08
C ARG A 64 -3.66 -21.48 4.19
N ASN A 65 -3.28 -20.76 3.12
CA ASN A 65 -3.34 -19.29 3.12
C ASN A 65 -4.77 -18.76 3.28
N VAL A 66 -5.76 -19.43 2.69
CA VAL A 66 -7.17 -19.09 2.89
C VAL A 66 -7.62 -19.32 4.35
N LEU A 67 -7.18 -20.42 4.97
CA LEU A 67 -7.54 -20.76 6.35
C LEU A 67 -6.89 -19.84 7.38
N ASP A 68 -5.61 -19.50 7.19
CA ASP A 68 -4.84 -18.66 8.11
C ASP A 68 -5.18 -17.17 7.99
N GLY A 69 -5.77 -16.74 6.88
CA GLY A 69 -6.28 -15.38 6.71
C GLY A 69 -7.65 -15.19 7.36
N ASP A 70 -7.90 -14.00 7.90
CA ASP A 70 -9.24 -13.60 8.35
C ASP A 70 -10.16 -13.36 7.15
N GLY A 71 -9.59 -12.96 6.01
CA GLY A 71 -10.27 -12.84 4.74
C GLY A 71 -9.27 -12.86 3.58
N THR A 72 -9.76 -13.22 2.39
CA THR A 72 -8.96 -13.28 1.17
C THR A 72 -9.41 -12.22 0.16
N VAL A 73 -8.48 -11.41 -0.35
CA VAL A 73 -8.68 -10.60 -1.56
C VAL A 73 -8.01 -11.27 -2.75
N ILE A 74 -8.71 -11.34 -3.87
CA ILE A 74 -8.22 -11.91 -5.13
C ILE A 74 -8.25 -10.82 -6.19
N PHE A 75 -7.10 -10.52 -6.78
CA PHE A 75 -6.94 -9.56 -7.87
C PHE A 75 -6.78 -10.29 -9.22
N SER A 76 -7.40 -9.75 -10.27
CA SER A 76 -7.26 -10.26 -11.64
C SER A 76 -7.60 -9.20 -12.69
N HIS A 77 -7.18 -9.43 -13.93
CA HIS A 77 -7.80 -8.82 -15.12
C HIS A 77 -8.86 -9.77 -15.70
N GLY A 78 -10.14 -9.44 -15.52
CA GLY A 78 -11.26 -10.26 -15.93
C GLY A 78 -11.64 -11.37 -14.94
N PRO A 79 -12.43 -12.38 -15.37
CA PRO A 79 -12.91 -13.44 -14.50
C PRO A 79 -11.81 -14.29 -13.87
N LEU A 80 -12.07 -14.80 -12.66
CA LEU A 80 -11.16 -15.70 -11.97
C LEU A 80 -11.00 -17.02 -12.73
N THR A 81 -9.75 -17.44 -12.92
CA THR A 81 -9.38 -18.68 -13.62
C THR A 81 -8.21 -19.37 -12.92
N GLY A 82 -8.05 -20.68 -13.13
CA GLY A 82 -6.93 -21.45 -12.56
C GLY A 82 -6.82 -21.33 -11.04
N GLY A 83 -5.61 -21.07 -10.52
CA GLY A 83 -5.33 -20.95 -9.09
C GLY A 83 -6.15 -19.86 -8.37
N SER A 84 -6.44 -18.74 -9.02
CA SER A 84 -7.28 -17.67 -8.45
C SER A 84 -8.73 -18.14 -8.27
N LYS A 85 -9.26 -18.92 -9.22
CA LYS A 85 -10.60 -19.52 -9.10
C LYS A 85 -10.63 -20.54 -7.96
N LEU A 86 -9.63 -21.42 -7.88
CA LEU A 86 -9.48 -22.37 -6.78
C LEU A 86 -9.43 -21.65 -5.42
N THR A 87 -8.74 -20.51 -5.33
CA THR A 87 -8.67 -19.71 -4.10
C THR A 87 -10.06 -19.25 -3.65
N ALA A 88 -10.88 -18.75 -4.59
CA ALA A 88 -12.26 -18.33 -4.30
C ALA A 88 -13.14 -19.51 -3.86
N GLU A 89 -13.04 -20.65 -4.56
CA GLU A 89 -13.78 -21.88 -4.21
C GLU A 89 -13.40 -22.40 -2.82
N LEU A 90 -12.12 -22.34 -2.44
CA LEU A 90 -11.65 -22.72 -1.12
C LEU A 90 -12.13 -21.74 -0.04
N ALA A 91 -12.11 -20.43 -0.29
CA ALA A 91 -12.63 -19.45 0.65
C ALA A 91 -14.13 -19.67 0.90
N GLN A 92 -14.90 -19.93 -0.17
CA GLN A 92 -16.32 -20.28 -0.07
C GLN A 92 -16.53 -21.59 0.71
N LYS A 93 -15.78 -22.64 0.38
CA LYS A 93 -15.84 -23.95 1.05
C LYS A 93 -15.63 -23.83 2.56
N HIS A 94 -14.72 -22.97 2.99
CA HIS A 94 -14.36 -22.78 4.41
C HIS A 94 -15.14 -21.65 5.10
N GLY A 95 -16.11 -21.04 4.42
CA GLY A 95 -16.90 -19.93 4.98
C GLY A 95 -16.07 -18.68 5.31
N LYS A 96 -14.93 -18.50 4.64
CA LYS A 96 -14.04 -17.34 4.83
C LYS A 96 -14.50 -16.17 3.95
N PRO A 97 -14.52 -14.93 4.46
CA PRO A 97 -14.75 -13.74 3.64
C PRO A 97 -13.80 -13.71 2.44
N CYS A 98 -14.38 -13.52 1.24
CA CYS A 98 -13.62 -13.42 0.00
C CYS A 98 -14.06 -12.20 -0.81
N LEU A 99 -13.10 -11.40 -1.27
CA LEU A 99 -13.32 -10.26 -2.16
C LEU A 99 -12.61 -10.49 -3.49
N HIS A 100 -13.38 -10.45 -4.59
CA HIS A 100 -12.80 -10.35 -5.92
C HIS A 100 -12.74 -8.89 -6.37
N ILE A 101 -11.55 -8.48 -6.83
CA ILE A 101 -11.30 -7.20 -7.49
C ILE A 101 -10.80 -7.47 -8.90
N ASP A 102 -11.63 -7.10 -9.88
CA ASP A 102 -11.26 -7.11 -11.31
C ASP A 102 -10.63 -5.75 -11.67
N LEU A 103 -9.31 -5.75 -11.79
CA LEU A 103 -8.51 -4.58 -12.15
C LEU A 103 -8.64 -4.18 -13.62
N GLY A 104 -9.09 -5.12 -14.49
CA GLY A 104 -9.48 -4.80 -15.86
C GLY A 104 -10.74 -3.92 -15.96
N ARG A 105 -11.44 -3.70 -14.85
CA ARG A 105 -12.62 -2.83 -14.75
C ARG A 105 -12.48 -1.74 -13.69
N MET A 106 -11.38 -1.73 -12.94
CA MET A 106 -11.21 -0.86 -11.78
C MET A 106 -9.74 -0.53 -11.57
N HIS A 107 -9.40 0.75 -11.61
CA HIS A 107 -8.05 1.20 -11.30
C HIS A 107 -7.62 0.82 -9.86
N PRO A 108 -6.33 0.50 -9.64
CA PRO A 108 -5.78 0.07 -8.35
C PRO A 108 -6.19 0.91 -7.14
N LEU A 109 -6.18 2.23 -7.28
CA LEU A 109 -6.53 3.12 -6.17
C LEU A 109 -8.01 3.10 -5.80
N LYS A 110 -8.90 2.89 -6.79
CA LYS A 110 -10.32 2.65 -6.51
C LYS A 110 -10.51 1.27 -5.87
N ALA A 111 -9.70 0.30 -6.26
CA ALA A 111 -9.64 -1.00 -5.60
C ALA A 111 -9.20 -0.88 -4.14
N SER A 112 -8.25 0.00 -3.79
CA SER A 112 -7.87 0.28 -2.38
C SER A 112 -9.04 0.71 -1.53
N GLY A 113 -9.88 1.64 -2.02
CA GLY A 113 -11.07 2.10 -1.29
C GLY A 113 -12.10 0.98 -1.07
N LYS A 114 -12.36 0.19 -2.12
CA LYS A 114 -13.24 -0.99 -2.04
C LYS A 114 -12.71 -2.03 -1.05
N LEU A 115 -11.41 -2.31 -1.11
CA LEU A 115 -10.73 -3.24 -0.22
C LEU A 115 -10.78 -2.74 1.23
N HIS A 116 -10.45 -1.47 1.48
CA HIS A 116 -10.50 -0.86 2.81
C HIS A 116 -11.89 -0.99 3.45
N LYS A 117 -12.97 -0.65 2.71
CA LYS A 117 -14.34 -0.80 3.20
C LYS A 117 -14.69 -2.26 3.52
N TRP A 118 -14.28 -3.18 2.65
CA TRP A 118 -14.52 -4.61 2.83
C TRP A 118 -13.77 -5.17 4.04
N ILE A 119 -12.48 -4.82 4.23
CA ILE A 119 -11.68 -5.26 5.39
C ILE A 119 -12.34 -4.76 6.68
N ARG A 120 -12.76 -3.48 6.74
CA ARG A 120 -13.45 -2.91 7.91
C ARG A 120 -14.76 -3.64 8.19
N GLY A 121 -15.58 -3.87 7.17
CA GLY A 121 -16.89 -4.52 7.30
C GLY A 121 -16.80 -5.98 7.76
N ASN A 122 -15.70 -6.66 7.46
CA ASN A 122 -15.48 -8.07 7.82
C ASN A 122 -14.53 -8.25 9.01
N GLY A 123 -14.00 -7.17 9.59
CA GLY A 123 -13.06 -7.25 10.71
C GLY A 123 -11.74 -7.96 10.38
N VAL A 124 -11.30 -7.93 9.12
CA VAL A 124 -10.10 -8.64 8.65
C VAL A 124 -8.85 -7.98 9.24
N ARG A 125 -7.99 -8.74 9.92
CA ARG A 125 -6.69 -8.27 10.45
C ARG A 125 -5.51 -8.94 9.76
N ILE A 126 -5.66 -10.21 9.39
CA ILE A 126 -4.73 -10.99 8.56
C ILE A 126 -5.33 -11.09 7.16
N LEU A 127 -4.78 -10.31 6.22
CA LEU A 127 -5.26 -10.29 4.84
C LEU A 127 -4.48 -11.29 4.00
N ASN A 128 -5.16 -12.30 3.48
CA ASN A 128 -4.61 -13.13 2.41
C ASN A 128 -4.79 -12.43 1.06
N VAL A 129 -3.70 -12.28 0.30
CA VAL A 129 -3.73 -11.69 -1.05
C VAL A 129 -3.34 -12.75 -2.06
N ALA A 130 -4.19 -12.90 -3.09
CA ALA A 130 -3.97 -13.83 -4.19
C ALA A 130 -4.24 -13.17 -5.54
N GLY A 131 -3.72 -13.75 -6.61
CA GLY A 131 -4.03 -13.32 -7.97
C GLY A 131 -3.32 -14.14 -9.03
N ALA A 132 -3.27 -13.62 -10.26
CA ALA A 132 -2.56 -14.26 -11.36
C ALA A 132 -1.04 -14.18 -11.15
N LYS A 133 -0.35 -15.20 -11.69
CA LYS A 133 1.11 -15.21 -11.82
C LYS A 133 1.57 -14.28 -12.95
N ALA A 134 2.77 -13.72 -12.86
CA ALA A 134 3.27 -12.71 -13.79
C ALA A 134 3.26 -13.16 -15.27
N SER A 135 3.63 -14.41 -15.56
CA SER A 135 3.60 -14.95 -16.93
C SER A 135 2.21 -14.96 -17.58
N LYS A 136 1.15 -14.98 -16.77
CA LYS A 136 -0.24 -14.95 -17.24
C LYS A 136 -0.78 -13.53 -17.34
N ASP A 137 -0.29 -12.64 -16.50
CA ASP A 137 -0.75 -11.27 -16.38
C ASP A 137 0.41 -10.37 -15.95
N PRO A 138 1.18 -9.81 -16.90
CA PRO A 138 2.37 -9.03 -16.59
C PRO A 138 2.09 -7.72 -15.84
N ALA A 139 0.87 -7.17 -15.98
CA ALA A 139 0.50 -5.90 -15.33
C ALA A 139 0.11 -6.07 -13.86
N ILE A 140 -0.31 -7.28 -13.46
CA ILE A 140 -0.93 -7.52 -12.14
C ILE A 140 -0.03 -7.15 -10.96
N TYR A 141 1.29 -7.31 -11.09
CA TYR A 141 2.21 -7.03 -9.99
C TYR A 141 2.12 -5.56 -9.57
N ASN A 142 2.33 -4.63 -10.51
CA ASN A 142 2.37 -3.21 -10.22
C ASN A 142 1.02 -2.71 -9.68
N GLU A 143 -0.06 -3.21 -10.25
CA GLU A 143 -1.41 -2.81 -9.86
C GLU A 143 -1.82 -3.32 -8.48
N VAL A 144 -1.47 -4.56 -8.14
CA VAL A 144 -1.69 -5.08 -6.78
C VAL A 144 -0.84 -4.32 -5.77
N TYR A 145 0.42 -4.07 -6.09
CA TYR A 145 1.32 -3.28 -5.24
C TYR A 145 0.72 -1.89 -4.95
N GLN A 146 0.28 -1.16 -5.99
CA GLN A 146 -0.41 0.13 -5.84
C GLN A 146 -1.70 0.03 -5.02
N ALA A 147 -2.49 -1.04 -5.20
CA ALA A 147 -3.73 -1.23 -4.46
C ALA A 147 -3.48 -1.45 -2.95
N ILE A 148 -2.45 -2.21 -2.58
CA ILE A 148 -2.06 -2.46 -1.19
C ILE A 148 -1.46 -1.19 -0.56
N TRP A 149 -0.64 -0.45 -1.30
CA TRP A 149 -0.15 0.86 -0.88
C TRP A 149 -1.27 1.85 -0.62
N GLY A 150 -2.21 1.98 -1.54
CA GLY A 150 -3.39 2.84 -1.36
C GLY A 150 -4.24 2.41 -0.17
N LEU A 151 -4.34 1.10 0.13
CA LEU A 151 -5.02 0.61 1.32
C LEU A 151 -4.35 1.11 2.60
N PHE A 152 -3.02 1.01 2.69
CA PHE A 152 -2.27 1.50 3.85
C PHE A 152 -2.43 3.00 4.07
N VAL A 153 -2.45 3.77 2.98
CA VAL A 153 -2.69 5.21 3.04
C VAL A 153 -4.06 5.50 3.59
N LEU A 154 -5.11 4.84 3.10
CA LEU A 154 -6.47 5.02 3.61
C LEU A 154 -6.57 4.69 5.10
N ASP A 155 -5.91 3.61 5.52
CA ASP A 155 -5.91 3.15 6.91
C ASP A 155 -5.16 4.12 7.84
N THR A 156 -3.97 4.56 7.41
CA THR A 156 -3.10 5.50 8.12
C THR A 156 -3.76 6.87 8.20
N LEU A 157 -4.37 7.36 7.11
CA LEU A 157 -5.00 8.68 7.05
C LEU A 157 -6.35 8.74 7.79
N GLY A 158 -6.86 7.61 8.31
CA GLY A 158 -8.13 7.56 9.02
C GLY A 158 -9.31 7.99 8.15
N ALA A 159 -9.17 7.92 6.83
CA ALA A 159 -10.18 8.35 5.89
C ALA A 159 -11.39 7.40 5.95
N ASP A 160 -12.54 7.92 6.39
CA ASP A 160 -13.81 7.21 6.30
C ASP A 160 -14.37 7.38 4.87
N PRO A 161 -14.52 6.31 4.07
CA PRO A 161 -15.04 6.44 2.71
C PRO A 161 -16.52 6.85 2.65
N GLY A 162 -17.25 6.88 3.78
CA GLY A 162 -18.62 7.38 3.85
C GLY A 162 -19.68 6.49 3.16
N PRO A 163 -20.98 6.74 3.38
CA PRO A 163 -22.08 6.02 2.71
C PRO A 163 -22.18 6.39 1.21
N GLU A 164 -21.72 7.59 0.85
CA GLU A 164 -21.53 8.07 -0.52
C GLU A 164 -20.16 7.70 -1.09
N ALA A 165 -19.60 6.54 -0.72
CA ALA A 165 -18.40 5.95 -1.33
C ALA A 165 -18.58 5.60 -2.83
N GLU A 166 -19.54 6.22 -3.51
CA GLU A 166 -19.36 6.55 -4.90
C GLU A 166 -18.24 7.57 -4.99
N VAL A 167 -17.08 6.97 -5.23
CA VAL A 167 -15.92 7.52 -5.88
C VAL A 167 -14.92 8.27 -4.97
N PHE A 168 -13.97 7.50 -4.44
CA PHE A 168 -12.56 7.85 -4.68
C PHE A 168 -12.42 8.01 -6.20
N ARG A 169 -12.67 9.23 -6.74
CA ARG A 169 -12.61 9.46 -8.19
C ARG A 169 -11.21 9.11 -8.65
N LEU A 170 -11.16 8.20 -9.61
CA LEU A 170 -10.01 8.07 -10.49
C LEU A 170 -9.61 9.43 -11.02
N ASP A 171 -10.58 10.31 -11.30
CA ASP A 171 -10.33 11.72 -11.61
C ASP A 171 -9.78 12.51 -10.42
N ASP A 172 -10.06 12.21 -9.15
CA ASP A 172 -9.45 12.90 -8.00
C ASP A 172 -8.00 12.45 -7.76
N LEU A 173 -7.66 11.20 -8.06
CA LEU A 173 -6.29 10.70 -7.92
C LEU A 173 -5.46 10.88 -9.19
N SER A 174 -6.06 10.74 -10.37
CA SER A 174 -5.48 11.15 -11.64
C SER A 174 -5.39 12.66 -11.73
N GLN A 175 -6.35 13.45 -11.19
CA GLN A 175 -6.16 14.90 -10.97
C GLN A 175 -5.23 15.19 -9.81
N LYS A 176 -5.03 14.36 -8.78
CA LYS A 176 -3.96 14.61 -7.78
C LYS A 176 -2.57 14.20 -8.27
N ILE A 177 -2.50 13.27 -9.23
CA ILE A 177 -1.28 12.88 -9.96
C ILE A 177 -1.02 13.87 -11.12
N SER A 178 -2.07 14.47 -11.71
CA SER A 178 -1.97 15.54 -12.73
C SER A 178 -1.85 16.93 -12.10
N ASN A 179 -2.43 17.15 -10.92
CA ASN A 179 -2.25 18.31 -10.03
C ASN A 179 -1.35 17.88 -8.86
N ARG A 180 -0.26 17.18 -9.19
CA ARG A 180 0.80 16.98 -8.22
C ARG A 180 1.17 18.35 -7.66
N PRO A 181 1.42 18.47 -6.34
CA PRO A 181 1.89 19.74 -5.81
C PRO A 181 3.18 20.10 -6.55
N GLU A 182 3.18 21.26 -7.21
CA GLU A 182 4.35 21.77 -7.94
C GLU A 182 5.27 22.59 -7.03
N THR A 183 4.86 22.81 -5.77
CA THR A 183 5.65 23.55 -4.78
C THR A 183 5.64 22.85 -3.43
N VAL A 184 6.68 23.09 -2.63
CA VAL A 184 6.78 22.60 -1.25
C VAL A 184 5.59 23.10 -0.42
N ALA A 185 5.14 24.34 -0.63
CA ALA A 185 3.98 24.87 0.07
C ALA A 185 2.69 24.09 -0.24
N ALA A 186 2.44 23.79 -1.53
CA ALA A 186 1.30 23.00 -1.94
C ALA A 186 1.38 21.54 -1.43
N ALA A 187 2.59 20.95 -1.42
CA ALA A 187 2.82 19.61 -0.88
C ALA A 187 2.53 19.57 0.62
N VAL A 188 2.99 20.58 1.36
CA VAL A 188 2.72 20.71 2.80
C VAL A 188 1.23 20.89 3.06
N GLU A 189 0.52 21.74 2.33
CA GLU A 189 -0.93 21.91 2.48
C GLU A 189 -1.72 20.64 2.18
N PHE A 190 -1.27 19.90 1.16
CA PHE A 190 -1.82 18.59 0.85
C PHE A 190 -1.64 17.63 2.03
N LEU A 191 -0.44 17.55 2.62
CA LEU A 191 -0.18 16.72 3.78
C LEU A 191 -0.98 17.18 5.01
N GLU A 192 -1.04 18.49 5.30
CA GLU A 192 -1.81 19.03 6.44
C GLU A 192 -3.30 18.71 6.36
N LYS A 193 -3.87 18.73 5.15
CA LYS A 193 -5.28 18.44 4.89
C LYS A 193 -5.62 16.96 5.06
N HIS A 194 -4.70 16.06 4.71
CA HIS A 194 -5.00 14.63 4.61
C HIS A 194 -4.36 13.79 5.72
N LEU A 195 -3.30 14.26 6.38
CA LEU A 195 -2.70 13.56 7.52
C LEU A 195 -3.61 13.60 8.75
N PRO A 196 -3.75 12.49 9.49
CA PRO A 196 -4.46 12.47 10.76
C PRO A 196 -3.83 13.43 11.75
N LEU A 197 -4.65 13.91 12.69
CA LEU A 197 -4.18 14.78 13.76
C LEU A 197 -3.04 14.14 14.58
N ALA A 198 -3.10 12.83 14.84
CA ALA A 198 -2.06 12.11 15.59
C ALA A 198 -0.67 12.24 14.92
N HIS A 199 -0.57 11.92 13.62
CA HIS A 199 0.69 12.05 12.88
C HIS A 199 1.13 13.50 12.71
N ARG A 200 0.21 14.45 12.54
CA ARG A 200 0.55 15.89 12.53
C ARG A 200 1.17 16.33 13.87
N VAL A 201 0.65 15.84 14.99
CA VAL A 201 1.21 16.12 16.32
C VAL A 201 2.59 15.50 16.49
N GLU A 202 2.77 14.25 16.06
CA GLU A 202 4.08 13.57 16.10
C GLU A 202 5.13 14.29 15.24
N ILE A 203 4.80 14.56 13.98
CA ILE A 203 5.66 15.30 13.02
C ILE A 203 6.03 16.69 13.56
N SER A 204 5.10 17.38 14.24
CA SER A 204 5.39 18.69 14.83
C SER A 204 6.47 18.66 15.93
N ARG A 205 6.69 17.50 16.56
CA ARG A 205 7.60 17.30 17.69
C ARG A 205 8.97 16.75 17.28
N MET A 206 9.10 16.17 16.09
CA MET A 206 10.32 15.49 15.62
C MET A 206 11.37 16.45 15.04
N GLY A 207 12.65 16.13 15.22
CA GLY A 207 13.77 16.84 14.59
C GLY A 207 13.80 16.70 13.06
N ARG A 208 14.59 17.54 12.37
CA ARG A 208 14.72 17.52 10.89
C ARG A 208 15.21 16.14 10.39
N ASP A 209 16.07 15.50 11.17
CA ASP A 209 16.75 14.25 10.80
C ASP A 209 15.96 12.99 11.23
N GLU A 210 14.99 13.11 12.15
CA GLU A 210 14.21 11.98 12.69
C GLU A 210 12.99 11.61 11.83
N LEU A 211 12.55 12.52 10.96
CA LEU A 211 11.27 12.39 10.23
C LEU A 211 11.29 11.31 9.14
N ALA A 212 12.42 11.12 8.46
CA ALA A 212 12.58 10.11 7.43
C ALA A 212 12.68 8.69 8.02
N GLU A 213 13.29 8.56 9.20
CA GLU A 213 13.44 7.28 9.91
C GLU A 213 12.17 6.87 10.67
N ALA A 214 11.41 7.85 11.19
CA ALA A 214 10.20 7.58 11.98
C ALA A 214 9.02 7.06 11.14
N TYR A 215 8.97 7.35 9.83
CA TYR A 215 7.89 6.91 8.95
C TYR A 215 8.38 6.44 7.57
N PRO A 216 9.03 5.27 7.48
CA PRO A 216 9.52 4.72 6.22
C PRO A 216 8.42 4.59 5.16
N GLY A 217 7.22 4.17 5.58
CA GLY A 217 6.04 4.07 4.71
C GLY A 217 5.50 5.41 4.22
N LEU A 218 5.57 6.48 5.02
CA LEU A 218 5.12 7.81 4.57
C LEU A 218 6.08 8.38 3.53
N GLY A 219 7.39 8.19 3.71
CA GLY A 219 8.39 8.65 2.76
C GLY A 219 8.24 7.97 1.39
N ALA A 220 8.11 6.65 1.38
CA ALA A 220 7.88 5.89 0.14
C ALA A 220 6.57 6.31 -0.56
N TRP A 221 5.50 6.50 0.20
CA TRP A 221 4.25 7.04 -0.37
C TRP A 221 4.41 8.44 -0.95
N MET A 222 5.09 9.36 -0.26
CA MET A 222 5.34 10.72 -0.75
C MET A 222 6.14 10.70 -2.04
N ARG A 223 7.17 9.85 -2.13
CA ARG A 223 7.98 9.73 -3.36
C ARG A 223 7.15 9.30 -4.56
N GLU A 224 6.23 8.36 -4.37
CA GLU A 224 5.36 7.87 -5.43
C GLU A 224 4.27 8.90 -5.81
N ILE A 225 3.54 9.42 -4.83
CA ILE A 225 2.41 10.32 -5.09
C ILE A 225 2.86 11.69 -5.59
N PHE A 226 3.93 12.24 -5.01
CA PHE A 226 4.47 13.53 -5.45
C PHE A 226 5.41 13.40 -6.65
N GLY A 227 5.71 12.20 -7.14
CA GLY A 227 6.57 11.99 -8.30
C GLY A 227 8.02 12.42 -8.06
N LEU A 228 8.56 12.13 -6.86
CA LEU A 228 9.92 12.54 -6.46
C LEU A 228 11.01 11.64 -7.05
N TRP A 229 10.65 10.45 -7.55
CA TRP A 229 11.57 9.60 -8.31
C TRP A 229 11.79 10.17 -9.72
N GLN A 230 10.69 10.32 -10.47
CA GLN A 230 10.61 10.95 -11.79
C GLN A 230 9.18 11.43 -12.04
N GLY A 231 9.00 12.54 -12.77
CA GLY A 231 7.69 12.99 -13.26
C GLY A 231 7.03 14.14 -12.50
N ASN A 232 7.77 14.88 -11.66
CA ASN A 232 7.32 16.15 -11.09
C ASN A 232 8.46 17.18 -11.03
N ASP A 233 8.96 17.56 -12.21
CA ASP A 233 10.11 18.46 -12.36
C ASP A 233 9.85 19.84 -11.73
N ALA A 234 8.60 20.30 -11.73
CA ALA A 234 8.21 21.56 -11.12
C ALA A 234 8.45 21.56 -9.59
N LEU A 235 8.02 20.50 -8.90
CA LEU A 235 8.25 20.36 -7.46
C LEU A 235 9.72 20.16 -7.13
N LEU A 236 10.43 19.33 -7.89
CA LEU A 236 11.86 19.10 -7.68
C LEU A 236 12.64 20.41 -7.82
N LYS A 237 12.37 21.18 -8.87
CA LYS A 237 12.98 22.50 -9.05
C LYS A 237 12.61 23.47 -7.91
N ASN A 238 11.36 23.46 -7.45
CA ASN A 238 10.96 24.31 -6.32
C ASN A 238 11.68 23.92 -5.01
N ILE A 239 11.96 22.63 -4.81
CA ILE A 239 12.75 22.14 -3.68
C ILE A 239 14.22 22.58 -3.83
N GLU A 240 14.82 22.45 -5.01
CA GLU A 240 16.20 22.90 -5.29
C GLU A 240 16.37 24.41 -5.03
N GLU A 241 15.42 25.23 -5.49
CA GLU A 241 15.39 26.67 -5.24
C GLU A 241 15.30 27.00 -3.74
N MET A 242 14.53 26.22 -2.99
CA MET A 242 14.41 26.38 -1.53
C MET A 242 15.68 25.96 -0.79
N LEU A 243 16.33 24.89 -1.23
CA LEU A 243 17.55 24.36 -0.60
C LEU A 243 18.81 25.14 -1.01
N GLY A 244 18.80 25.76 -2.19
CA GLY A 244 19.94 26.46 -2.77
C GLY A 244 20.97 25.53 -3.42
N HIS A 245 20.63 24.26 -3.64
CA HIS A 245 21.47 23.28 -4.33
C HIS A 245 20.62 22.23 -5.05
N PRO A 246 21.19 21.52 -6.04
CA PRO A 246 20.53 20.39 -6.69
C PRO A 246 20.22 19.27 -5.69
N ILE A 247 19.12 18.55 -5.92
CA ILE A 247 18.73 17.41 -5.09
C ILE A 247 19.47 16.16 -5.57
N GLU A 248 20.07 15.42 -4.64
CA GLU A 248 20.84 14.21 -4.95
C GLU A 248 19.98 12.93 -4.90
N SER A 249 18.84 12.96 -4.21
CA SER A 249 17.95 11.80 -4.07
C SER A 249 16.49 12.14 -3.78
N ALA A 250 15.59 11.19 -4.09
CA ALA A 250 14.18 11.31 -3.71
C ALA A 250 13.97 11.33 -2.19
N ASP A 251 14.89 10.74 -1.41
CA ASP A 251 14.88 10.79 0.06
C ASP A 251 15.17 12.19 0.60
N GLU A 252 16.10 12.90 -0.04
CA GLU A 252 16.38 14.30 0.28
C GLU A 252 15.18 15.21 -0.02
N ALA A 253 14.55 15.04 -1.20
CA ALA A 253 13.32 15.76 -1.55
C ALA A 253 12.20 15.50 -0.53
N THR A 254 12.03 14.24 -0.13
CA THR A 254 11.04 13.82 0.88
C THR A 254 11.31 14.51 2.22
N SER A 255 12.57 14.50 2.66
CA SER A 255 13.01 15.11 3.91
C SER A 255 12.79 16.61 3.93
N ALA A 256 13.02 17.28 2.81
CA ALA A 256 12.77 18.72 2.66
C ALA A 256 11.28 19.07 2.84
N ILE A 257 10.36 18.29 2.24
CA ILE A 257 8.90 18.49 2.38
C ILE A 257 8.45 18.21 3.82
N LEU A 258 8.91 17.12 4.43
CA LEU A 258 8.57 16.79 5.82
C LEU A 258 9.08 17.84 6.82
N ALA A 259 10.28 18.37 6.60
CA ALA A 259 10.82 19.46 7.41
C ALA A 259 9.97 20.74 7.30
N ALA A 260 9.52 21.08 6.09
CA ALA A 260 8.62 22.21 5.86
C ALA A 260 7.25 22.01 6.53
N LEU A 261 6.70 20.80 6.45
CA LEU A 261 5.46 20.42 7.15
C LEU A 261 5.61 20.56 8.67
N ALA A 262 6.68 20.01 9.25
CA ALA A 262 6.95 20.11 10.68
C ALA A 262 7.06 21.57 11.13
N GLN A 263 7.76 22.42 10.36
CA GLN A 263 7.87 23.84 10.66
C GLN A 263 6.50 24.55 10.63
N ARG A 264 5.66 24.25 9.63
CA ARG A 264 4.31 24.84 9.50
C ARG A 264 3.40 24.39 10.64
N LEU A 265 3.38 23.09 10.96
CA LEU A 265 2.59 22.53 12.07
C LEU A 265 3.00 23.12 13.43
N ARG A 266 4.29 23.36 13.68
CA ARG A 266 4.75 24.04 14.91
C ARG A 266 4.20 25.47 15.05
N ARG A 267 3.97 26.15 13.93
CA ARG A 267 3.41 27.52 13.92
C ARG A 267 1.90 27.51 14.06
N THR A 268 1.21 26.61 13.36
CA THR A 268 -0.26 26.57 13.28
C THR A 268 -0.92 25.79 14.42
N HIS A 269 -0.26 24.75 14.94
CA HIS A 269 -0.78 23.85 15.98
C HIS A 269 -0.05 24.03 17.31
N ARG A 270 0.14 25.28 17.78
CA ARG A 270 0.49 25.53 19.18
C ARG A 270 -0.64 24.97 20.06
N LEU A 271 -0.53 23.70 20.45
CA LEU A 271 -1.41 23.02 21.38
C LEU A 271 -1.45 23.86 22.66
N ARG A 272 -2.59 24.51 22.91
CA ARG A 272 -2.89 25.03 24.25
C ARG A 272 -2.92 23.82 25.17
N VAL A 273 -1.99 23.77 26.13
CA VAL A 273 -2.10 22.89 27.29
C VAL A 273 -3.38 23.30 28.00
N VAL A 274 -4.43 22.49 27.87
CA VAL A 274 -5.60 22.61 28.75
C VAL A 274 -5.14 22.02 30.08
N LYS A 275 -4.95 22.90 31.07
CA LYS A 275 -4.77 22.52 32.48
C LYS A 275 -6.07 21.96 33.03
#